data_AF-A0A963BMI4-F1
#
_entry.id   AF-A0A963BMI4-F1
#
_cell.length_a   1.000
_cell.length_b   1.000
_cell.length_c   1.000
_cell.angle_alpha   90.00
_cell.angle_beta   90.00
_cell.angle_gamma   90.00
#
_symmetry.space_group_name_H-M   'P 1'
#
loop_
_entity.id
_entity.type
_entity.pdbx_description
1 polymer ?
#
loop_
_entity_poly.entity_id
_entity_poly.type
_entity_poly.pdbx_seq_one_letter_code
_entity_poly.pdbx_strand_id
1 'polypeptide(L)'
;MTSTLLVALFVCVYFGIALGRIPGLAIDRTGVALLGAIGMLELSGMPLAEAGSLIDLHTLILLYALMVFSAQLRLGGFYTRVAWRLTLLLAHPSRFLAWQMAASALLSSLLANDIICLAFAPVIARACLGAGISPMPHLLGLAMAANIGSATTLIGNPQNMLIGQLGGLDFADYLSWSLLPTLISLAGAWVILQLLYRRVLGDLP
;
A
#
# COMPACT_ATOMS: atom_id res chain seq x y z
N MET A 1 -8.30 34.15 13.25
CA MET A 1 -7.30 34.34 12.16
C MET A 1 -6.29 33.21 12.13
N THR A 2 -5.76 32.78 13.28
CA THR A 2 -4.86 31.61 13.44
C THR A 2 -5.44 30.32 12.88
N SER A 3 -6.71 29.99 13.12
CA SER A 3 -7.34 28.76 12.59
C SER A 3 -7.39 28.73 11.06
N THR A 4 -7.67 29.86 10.40
CA THR A 4 -7.70 29.95 8.93
C THR A 4 -6.31 29.76 8.34
N LEU A 5 -5.27 30.32 8.97
CA LEU A 5 -3.88 30.15 8.55
C LEU A 5 -3.39 28.71 8.74
N LEU A 6 -3.75 28.07 9.85
CA LEU A 6 -3.43 26.66 10.10
C LEU A 6 -4.07 25.74 9.05
N VAL A 7 -5.35 25.97 8.71
CA VAL A 7 -6.03 25.20 7.65
C VAL A 7 -5.41 25.48 6.28
N ALA A 8 -5.07 26.73 5.96
CA ALA A 8 -4.41 27.07 4.71
C ALA A 8 -3.04 26.39 4.59
N LEU A 9 -2.24 26.40 5.67
CA LEU A 9 -0.96 25.71 5.73
C LEU A 9 -1.12 24.20 5.56
N PHE A 10 -2.07 23.59 6.27
CA PHE A 10 -2.39 22.17 6.14
C PHE A 10 -2.70 21.78 4.69
N VAL A 11 -3.58 22.54 4.03
CA VAL A 11 -3.95 22.31 2.62
C VAL A 11 -2.74 22.47 1.71
N CYS A 12 -1.90 23.48 1.94
CA CYS A 12 -0.68 23.71 1.17
C CYS A 12 0.31 22.54 1.30
N VAL A 13 0.52 22.04 2.52
CA VAL A 13 1.38 20.88 2.79
C VAL A 13 0.84 19.64 2.10
N TYR A 14 -0.45 19.36 2.20
CA TYR A 14 -1.08 18.22 1.51
C TYR A 14 -0.93 18.32 -0.01
N PHE A 15 -1.09 19.51 -0.58
CA PHE A 15 -0.89 19.75 -2.00
C PHE A 15 0.58 19.53 -2.41
N GLY A 16 1.53 19.99 -1.60
CA GLY A 16 2.96 19.76 -1.82
C GLY A 16 3.33 18.26 -1.76
N ILE A 17 2.77 17.51 -0.81
CA ILE A 17 2.95 16.05 -0.72
C ILE A 17 2.36 15.37 -1.97
N ALA A 18 1.19 15.80 -2.43
CA ALA A 18 0.55 15.27 -3.64
C ALA A 18 1.38 15.52 -4.91
N LEU A 19 2.03 16.69 -5.02
CA LEU A 19 2.92 17.02 -6.13
C LEU A 19 4.19 16.16 -6.15
N GLY A 20 4.58 15.59 -5.00
CA GLY A 20 5.67 14.64 -4.83
C GLY A 20 7.07 15.24 -4.79
N ARG A 21 7.34 16.24 -5.64
CA ARG A 21 8.59 17.03 -5.64
C ARG A 21 8.29 18.46 -6.09
N ILE A 22 8.95 19.44 -5.47
CA ILE A 22 8.81 20.84 -5.88
C ILE A 22 9.89 21.14 -6.95
N PRO A 23 9.52 21.45 -8.19
CA PRO A 23 10.50 21.73 -9.24
C PRO A 23 11.38 22.92 -8.85
N GLY A 24 12.70 22.71 -8.79
CA GLY A 24 13.69 23.73 -8.42
C GLY A 24 14.18 23.67 -6.96
N LEU A 25 13.48 22.96 -6.08
CA LEU A 25 13.94 22.70 -4.71
C LEU A 25 14.25 21.21 -4.53
N ALA A 26 15.30 20.87 -3.81
CA ALA A 26 15.64 19.49 -3.43
C ALA A 26 14.73 18.98 -2.28
N ILE A 27 13.42 19.24 -2.40
CA ILE A 27 12.41 18.89 -1.40
C ILE A 27 11.50 17.82 -1.99
N ASP A 28 11.52 16.66 -1.35
CA ASP A 28 10.64 15.52 -1.59
C ASP A 28 9.44 15.55 -0.60
N ARG A 29 8.58 14.53 -0.67
CA ARG A 29 7.40 14.40 0.21
C ARG A 29 7.76 14.50 1.69
N THR A 30 8.90 13.93 2.11
CA THR A 30 9.32 13.97 3.51
C THR A 30 9.74 15.38 3.93
N GLY A 31 10.48 16.09 3.08
CA GLY A 31 10.82 17.50 3.30
C GLY A 31 9.59 18.41 3.38
N VAL A 32 8.59 18.23 2.51
CA VAL A 32 7.33 19.00 2.58
C VAL A 32 6.60 18.76 3.90
N ALA A 33 6.51 17.49 4.34
CA ALA A 33 5.85 17.15 5.60
C ALA A 33 6.58 17.77 6.81
N LEU A 34 7.92 17.74 6.82
CA LEU A 34 8.72 18.31 7.90
C LEU A 34 8.58 19.83 7.99
N LEU A 35 8.68 20.54 6.86
CA LEU A 35 8.47 21.99 6.81
C LEU A 35 7.05 22.38 7.21
N GLY A 36 6.06 21.58 6.79
CA GLY A 36 4.69 21.72 7.22
C GLY A 36 4.53 21.61 8.74
N ALA A 37 5.15 20.60 9.35
CA ALA A 37 5.13 20.41 10.79
C ALA A 37 5.78 21.59 11.54
N ILE A 38 6.95 22.06 11.08
CA ILE A 38 7.64 23.23 11.67
C ILE A 38 6.73 24.46 11.61
N GLY A 39 6.15 24.76 10.44
CA GLY A 39 5.23 25.88 10.28
C GLY A 39 3.97 25.75 11.14
N MET A 40 3.43 24.54 11.29
CA MET A 40 2.27 24.30 12.15
C MET A 40 2.59 24.55 13.63
N LEU A 41 3.78 24.18 14.09
CA LEU A 41 4.21 24.44 15.48
C LEU A 41 4.36 25.93 15.75
N GLU A 42 4.99 26.66 14.83
CA GLU A 42 5.14 28.11 14.95
C GLU A 42 3.78 28.83 14.96
N LEU A 43 2.88 28.48 14.05
CA LEU A 43 1.55 29.10 13.96
C LEU A 43 0.60 28.73 15.12
N SER A 44 0.73 27.52 15.66
CA SER A 44 -0.12 27.06 16.77
C SER A 44 0.35 27.58 18.13
N GLY A 45 1.63 27.98 18.24
CA GLY A 45 2.24 28.35 19.52
C GLY A 45 2.38 27.16 20.48
N MET A 46 2.21 25.93 19.99
CA MET A 46 2.28 24.72 20.80
C MET A 46 3.74 24.46 21.23
N PRO A 47 4.01 24.24 22.52
CA PRO A 47 5.33 23.89 22.98
C PRO A 47 5.78 22.54 22.39
N LEU A 48 7.07 22.43 22.06
CA LEU A 48 7.64 21.24 21.43
C LEU A 48 7.39 19.94 22.23
N ALA A 49 7.34 20.04 23.56
CA ALA A 49 7.05 18.90 24.43
C ALA A 49 5.63 18.33 24.21
N GLU A 50 4.64 19.20 23.99
CA GLU A 50 3.26 18.82 23.72
C GLU A 50 3.09 18.32 22.28
N ALA A 51 3.80 18.91 21.33
CA ALA A 51 3.87 18.38 19.97
C ALA A 51 4.44 16.96 19.91
N GLY A 52 5.45 16.68 20.73
CA GLY A 52 6.05 15.35 20.83
C GLY A 52 5.09 14.28 21.35
N SER A 53 4.15 14.63 22.24
CA SER A 53 3.17 13.67 22.76
C SER A 53 2.05 13.32 21.77
N LEU A 54 1.87 14.13 20.72
CA LEU A 54 0.96 13.83 19.61
C LEU A 54 1.54 12.81 18.61
N ILE A 55 2.84 12.51 18.70
CA ILE A 55 3.50 11.53 17.84
C ILE A 55 3.23 10.12 18.38
N ASP A 56 2.52 9.32 17.61
CA ASP A 56 2.35 7.90 17.92
C ASP A 56 3.62 7.12 17.56
N LEU A 57 4.54 7.05 18.53
CA LEU A 57 5.79 6.32 18.38
C LEU A 57 5.58 4.81 18.21
N HIS A 58 4.48 4.26 18.73
CA HIS A 58 4.17 2.84 18.63
C HIS A 58 3.89 2.47 17.16
N THR A 59 3.06 3.25 16.49
CA THR A 59 2.76 3.11 15.06
C THR A 59 4.02 3.33 14.22
N LEU A 60 4.81 4.37 14.49
CA LEU A 60 6.06 4.61 13.76
C LEU A 60 7.06 3.47 13.89
N ILE A 61 7.27 2.93 15.10
CA ILE A 61 8.17 1.80 15.34
C ILE A 61 7.66 0.55 14.64
N LEU A 62 6.35 0.27 14.69
CA LEU A 62 5.80 -0.91 14.01
C LEU A 62 6.00 -0.82 12.49
N LEU A 63 5.67 0.33 11.89
CA LEU A 63 5.87 0.55 10.45
C LEU A 63 7.34 0.43 10.07
N TYR A 64 8.24 1.02 10.86
CA TYR A 64 9.68 0.88 10.64
C TYR A 64 10.12 -0.58 10.69
N ALA A 65 9.69 -1.35 11.70
CA ALA A 65 10.02 -2.77 11.83
C ALA A 65 9.50 -3.59 10.64
N LEU A 66 8.28 -3.33 10.17
CA LEU A 66 7.71 -3.97 8.98
C LEU A 66 8.50 -3.62 7.70
N MET A 67 8.93 -2.38 7.54
CA MET A 67 9.79 -1.97 6.42
C MET A 67 11.14 -2.68 6.44
N VAL A 68 11.77 -2.78 7.61
CA VAL A 68 13.04 -3.52 7.77
C VAL A 68 12.83 -5.00 7.46
N PHE A 69 11.80 -5.63 8.02
CA PHE A 69 11.49 -7.04 7.78
C PHE A 69 11.24 -7.32 6.29
N SER A 70 10.44 -6.49 5.63
CA SER A 70 10.23 -6.58 4.19
C SER A 70 11.51 -6.40 3.38
N ALA A 71 12.37 -5.44 3.75
CA ALA A 71 13.65 -5.25 3.08
C ALA A 71 14.51 -6.51 3.16
N GLN A 72 14.50 -7.21 4.30
CA GLN A 72 15.19 -8.50 4.44
C GLN A 72 14.57 -9.60 3.59
N LEU A 73 13.24 -9.68 3.49
CA LEU A 73 12.58 -10.62 2.55
C LEU A 73 12.96 -10.34 1.09
N ARG A 74 13.08 -9.06 0.72
CA ARG A 74 13.52 -8.63 -0.61
C ARG A 74 14.97 -9.03 -0.88
N LEU A 75 15.89 -8.69 0.02
CA LEU A 75 17.31 -9.04 -0.08
C LEU A 75 17.52 -10.55 -0.08
N GLY A 76 16.74 -11.28 0.73
CA GLY A 76 16.71 -12.74 0.76
C GLY A 76 16.05 -13.39 -0.45
N GLY A 77 15.60 -12.63 -1.45
CA GLY A 77 15.02 -13.12 -2.70
C GLY A 77 13.65 -13.80 -2.56
N PHE A 78 12.97 -13.65 -1.42
CA PHE A 78 11.68 -14.30 -1.16
C PHE A 78 10.64 -13.91 -2.22
N TYR A 79 10.47 -12.61 -2.46
CA TYR A 79 9.52 -12.10 -3.45
C TYR A 79 9.81 -12.60 -4.85
N THR A 80 11.10 -12.66 -5.24
CA THR A 80 11.51 -13.21 -6.53
C THR A 80 11.18 -14.70 -6.64
N ARG A 81 11.37 -15.50 -5.59
CA ARG A 81 10.99 -16.92 -5.59
C ARG A 81 9.48 -17.12 -5.69
N VAL A 82 8.70 -16.34 -4.95
CA VAL A 82 7.22 -16.40 -5.01
C VAL A 82 6.75 -16.04 -6.41
N ALA A 83 7.22 -14.92 -6.95
CA ALA A 83 6.88 -14.50 -8.31
C ALA A 83 7.30 -15.55 -9.34
N TRP A 84 8.52 -16.10 -9.26
CA TRP A 84 8.98 -17.16 -10.16
C TRP A 84 8.07 -18.40 -10.14
N ARG A 85 7.63 -18.84 -8.95
CA ARG A 85 6.65 -19.95 -8.86
C ARG A 85 5.33 -19.60 -9.52
N LEU A 86 4.85 -18.36 -9.33
CA LEU A 86 3.65 -17.89 -10.01
C LEU A 86 3.87 -17.83 -11.54
N THR A 87 5.10 -17.56 -12.00
CA THR A 87 5.36 -17.49 -13.45
C THR A 87 5.16 -18.81 -14.19
N LEU A 88 5.20 -19.94 -13.48
CA LEU A 88 4.86 -21.24 -14.06
C LEU A 88 3.41 -21.32 -14.57
N LEU A 89 2.55 -20.42 -14.10
CA LEU A 89 1.15 -20.31 -14.49
C LEU A 89 0.93 -19.33 -15.65
N LEU A 90 1.98 -18.68 -16.19
CA LEU A 90 1.83 -17.73 -17.32
C LEU A 90 1.22 -18.37 -18.57
N ALA A 91 1.28 -19.70 -18.70
CA ALA A 91 0.58 -20.44 -19.75
C ALA A 91 -0.94 -20.22 -19.75
N HIS A 92 -1.52 -19.85 -18.60
CA HIS A 92 -2.92 -19.48 -18.44
C HIS A 92 -3.04 -18.10 -17.78
N PRO A 93 -3.09 -17.01 -18.56
CA PRO A 93 -3.05 -15.63 -18.05
C PRO A 93 -4.11 -15.32 -16.98
N SER A 94 -5.33 -15.86 -17.15
CA SER A 94 -6.42 -15.78 -16.17
C SER A 94 -6.07 -16.43 -14.81
N ARG A 95 -5.49 -17.64 -14.83
CA ARG A 95 -5.06 -18.35 -13.62
C ARG A 95 -3.87 -17.65 -12.96
N PHE A 96 -2.92 -17.20 -13.78
CA PHE A 96 -1.80 -16.40 -13.29
C PHE A 96 -2.31 -15.15 -12.56
N LEU A 97 -3.27 -14.41 -13.15
CA LEU A 97 -3.91 -13.25 -12.52
C LEU A 97 -4.54 -13.60 -11.18
N ALA A 98 -5.35 -14.65 -11.11
CA ALA A 98 -6.01 -15.08 -9.87
C ALA A 98 -5.00 -15.38 -8.75
N TRP A 99 -3.99 -16.20 -9.07
CA TRP A 99 -2.98 -16.62 -8.09
C TRP A 99 -2.05 -15.49 -7.67
N GLN A 100 -1.64 -14.61 -8.58
CA GLN A 100 -0.86 -13.44 -8.19
C GLN A 100 -1.66 -12.50 -7.30
N MET A 101 -2.98 -12.33 -7.55
CA MET A 101 -3.83 -11.45 -6.75
C MET A 101 -4.01 -12.03 -5.35
N ALA A 102 -4.28 -13.33 -5.24
CA ALA A 102 -4.36 -14.02 -3.96
C ALA A 102 -3.05 -13.91 -3.16
N ALA A 103 -1.91 -14.17 -3.80
CA ALA A 103 -0.60 -14.06 -3.16
C ALA A 103 -0.30 -12.62 -2.72
N SER A 104 -0.61 -11.63 -3.56
CA SER A 104 -0.39 -10.22 -3.25
C SER A 104 -1.28 -9.76 -2.10
N ALA A 105 -2.55 -10.17 -2.08
CA ALA A 105 -3.48 -9.82 -1.01
C ALA A 105 -3.05 -10.43 0.32
N LEU A 106 -2.69 -11.72 0.31
CA LEU A 106 -2.22 -12.44 1.50
C LEU A 106 -0.93 -11.84 2.07
N LEU A 107 0.04 -11.51 1.21
CA LEU A 107 1.27 -10.90 1.69
C LEU A 107 1.06 -9.45 2.15
N SER A 108 0.15 -8.72 1.50
CA SER A 108 -0.18 -7.32 1.85
C SER A 108 -0.90 -7.22 3.19
N SER A 109 -1.72 -8.22 3.53
CA SER A 109 -2.34 -8.31 4.86
C SER A 109 -1.33 -8.52 5.99
N LEU A 110 -0.07 -8.83 5.68
CA LEU A 110 0.98 -9.00 6.70
C LEU A 110 2.06 -7.91 6.62
N LEU A 111 2.34 -7.39 5.42
CA LEU A 111 3.56 -6.64 5.13
C LEU A 111 3.32 -5.25 4.54
N ALA A 112 2.10 -4.73 4.57
CA ALA A 112 1.73 -3.48 3.91
C ALA A 112 1.72 -3.49 2.38
N ASN A 113 0.73 -2.80 1.83
CA ASN A 113 0.47 -2.71 0.40
C ASN A 113 1.64 -2.08 -0.36
N ASP A 114 2.27 -1.04 0.19
CA ASP A 114 3.35 -0.31 -0.49
C ASP A 114 4.58 -1.19 -0.72
N ILE A 115 4.93 -1.99 0.29
CA ILE A 115 6.00 -2.99 0.22
C ILE A 115 5.73 -4.00 -0.88
N ILE A 116 4.52 -4.56 -0.92
CA ILE A 116 4.18 -5.64 -1.86
C ILE A 116 4.16 -5.10 -3.28
N CYS A 117 3.61 -3.91 -3.50
CA CYS A 117 3.66 -3.23 -4.78
C CYS A 117 5.11 -2.99 -5.23
N LEU A 118 5.97 -2.43 -4.38
CA LEU A 118 7.38 -2.17 -4.73
C LEU A 118 8.16 -3.46 -5.02
N ALA A 119 7.87 -4.54 -4.31
CA ALA A 119 8.56 -5.81 -4.46
C ALA A 119 8.07 -6.62 -5.67
N PHE A 120 6.75 -6.73 -5.88
CA PHE A 120 6.17 -7.60 -6.91
C PHE A 120 6.06 -6.91 -8.27
N ALA A 121 5.80 -5.60 -8.33
CA ALA A 121 5.61 -4.89 -9.59
C ALA A 121 6.77 -5.09 -10.58
N PRO A 122 8.05 -4.91 -10.22
CA PRO A 122 9.14 -5.10 -11.18
C PRO A 122 9.27 -6.57 -11.62
N VAL A 123 8.96 -7.53 -10.75
CA VAL A 123 9.10 -8.96 -11.07
C VAL A 123 7.98 -9.42 -11.99
N ILE A 124 6.72 -9.04 -11.69
CA ILE A 124 5.56 -9.33 -12.54
C ILE A 124 5.73 -8.65 -13.90
N ALA A 125 6.13 -7.37 -13.92
CA ALA A 125 6.34 -6.65 -15.17
C ALA A 125 7.39 -7.34 -16.06
N ARG A 126 8.55 -7.71 -15.50
CA ARG A 126 9.60 -8.42 -16.24
C ARG A 126 9.14 -9.80 -16.73
N ALA A 127 8.41 -10.54 -15.90
CA ALA A 127 7.88 -11.85 -16.28
C ALA A 127 6.88 -11.76 -17.45
N CYS A 128 5.92 -10.84 -17.37
CA CYS A 128 4.95 -10.62 -18.45
C CYS A 128 5.64 -10.20 -19.75
N LEU A 129 6.56 -9.23 -19.68
CA LEU A 129 7.32 -8.77 -20.85
C LEU A 129 8.18 -9.89 -21.46
N GLY A 130 8.83 -10.72 -20.64
CA GLY A 130 9.62 -11.86 -21.11
C GLY A 130 8.78 -12.96 -21.78
N ALA A 131 7.52 -13.11 -21.38
CA ALA A 131 6.57 -14.04 -21.99
C ALA A 131 5.77 -13.44 -23.16
N GLY A 132 6.00 -12.16 -23.52
CA GLY A 132 5.25 -11.47 -24.57
C GLY A 132 3.79 -11.15 -24.21
N ILE A 133 3.43 -11.15 -22.93
CA ILE A 133 2.09 -10.83 -22.42
C ILE A 133 2.05 -9.39 -21.93
N SER A 134 0.93 -8.69 -22.14
CA SER A 134 0.76 -7.34 -21.60
C SER A 134 0.82 -7.35 -20.06
N PRO A 135 1.75 -6.59 -19.43
CA PRO A 135 1.88 -6.54 -17.97
C PRO A 135 0.74 -5.77 -17.30
N MET A 136 0.00 -4.98 -18.08
CA MET A 136 -0.97 -4.01 -17.58
C MET A 136 -2.08 -4.63 -16.70
N PRO A 137 -2.85 -5.66 -17.12
CA PRO A 137 -3.85 -6.31 -16.26
C PRO A 137 -3.24 -6.89 -14.97
N HIS A 138 -2.01 -7.40 -15.05
CA HIS A 138 -1.32 -7.97 -13.91
C HIS A 138 -0.84 -6.90 -12.92
N LEU A 139 -0.38 -5.75 -13.40
CA LEU A 139 0.01 -4.64 -12.52
C LEU A 139 -1.20 -3.97 -11.86
N LEU A 140 -2.33 -3.84 -12.57
CA LEU A 140 -3.59 -3.41 -11.95
C LEU A 140 -4.08 -4.41 -10.92
N GLY A 141 -4.05 -5.71 -11.25
CA GLY A 141 -4.41 -6.78 -10.33
C GLY A 141 -3.56 -6.76 -9.08
N LEU A 142 -2.24 -6.57 -9.20
CA LEU A 142 -1.34 -6.38 -8.07
C LEU A 142 -1.76 -5.18 -7.21
N ALA A 143 -1.97 -4.01 -7.81
CA ALA A 143 -2.33 -2.79 -7.08
C ALA A 143 -3.67 -2.92 -6.33
N MET A 144 -4.69 -3.47 -7.00
CA MET A 144 -6.00 -3.71 -6.41
C MET A 144 -5.92 -4.75 -5.29
N ALA A 145 -5.28 -5.89 -5.55
CA ALA A 145 -5.16 -6.97 -4.58
C ALA A 145 -4.32 -6.59 -3.36
N ALA A 146 -3.24 -5.83 -3.55
CA ALA A 146 -2.44 -5.33 -2.44
C ALA A 146 -3.27 -4.40 -1.55
N ASN A 147 -4.02 -3.45 -2.13
CA ASN A 147 -4.83 -2.52 -1.35
C ASN A 147 -6.01 -3.23 -0.62
N ILE A 148 -6.69 -4.14 -1.31
CA ILE A 148 -7.78 -4.95 -0.72
C ILE A 148 -7.23 -5.85 0.39
N GLY A 149 -6.11 -6.53 0.15
CA GLY A 149 -5.50 -7.44 1.12
C GLY A 149 -4.97 -6.71 2.36
N SER A 150 -4.39 -5.51 2.20
CA SER A 150 -3.99 -4.70 3.36
C SER A 150 -5.16 -4.35 4.26
N ALA A 151 -6.37 -4.19 3.71
CA ALA A 151 -7.57 -3.91 4.48
C ALA A 151 -8.06 -5.11 5.32
N THR A 152 -7.52 -6.32 5.11
CA THR A 152 -7.96 -7.52 5.84
C THR A 152 -7.50 -7.51 7.30
N THR A 153 -6.37 -6.89 7.61
CA THR A 153 -5.77 -6.93 8.95
C THR A 153 -5.45 -5.53 9.47
N LEU A 154 -5.32 -5.44 10.79
CA LEU A 154 -4.98 -4.19 11.44
C LEU A 154 -3.58 -3.68 11.07
N ILE A 155 -2.62 -4.60 10.94
CA ILE A 155 -1.22 -4.29 10.58
C ILE A 155 -1.02 -4.11 9.07
N GLY A 156 -2.04 -4.39 8.27
CA GLY A 156 -1.94 -4.42 6.82
C GLY A 156 -1.70 -3.04 6.21
N ASN A 157 -2.02 -1.94 6.89
CA ASN A 157 -1.53 -0.61 6.51
C ASN A 157 -1.57 0.35 7.74
N PRO A 158 -0.83 1.48 7.70
CA PRO A 158 -0.88 2.50 8.76
C PRO A 158 -2.28 3.01 9.09
N GLN A 159 -3.15 3.10 8.08
CA GLN A 159 -4.49 3.65 8.20
C GLN A 159 -5.38 2.76 9.08
N ASN A 160 -5.29 1.45 8.91
CA ASN A 160 -6.02 0.47 9.70
C ASN A 160 -5.54 0.48 11.13
N MET A 161 -4.21 0.57 11.35
CA MET A 161 -3.64 0.70 12.69
C MET A 161 -4.21 1.90 13.44
N LEU A 162 -4.25 3.06 12.77
CA LEU A 162 -4.83 4.28 13.35
C LEU A 162 -6.31 4.06 13.72
N ILE A 163 -7.08 3.41 12.85
CA ILE A 163 -8.49 3.08 13.13
C ILE A 163 -8.61 2.14 14.33
N GLY A 164 -7.80 1.09 14.42
CA GLY A 164 -7.86 0.17 15.57
C GLY A 164 -7.41 0.81 16.87
N GLN A 165 -6.42 1.71 16.83
CA GLN A 165 -5.99 2.46 18.01
C GLN A 165 -7.08 3.43 18.50
N LEU A 166 -7.70 4.19 17.60
CA LEU A 166 -8.79 5.11 17.95
C LEU A 166 -10.07 4.38 18.34
N GLY A 167 -10.34 3.23 17.73
CA GLY A 167 -11.52 2.41 17.99
C GLY A 167 -11.35 1.43 19.15
N GLY A 168 -10.15 1.28 19.71
CA GLY A 168 -9.86 0.28 20.73
C GLY A 168 -10.14 -1.16 20.28
N LEU A 169 -9.91 -1.45 18.99
CA LEU A 169 -10.28 -2.73 18.37
C LEU A 169 -9.18 -3.77 18.55
N ASP A 170 -9.57 -4.97 18.99
CA ASP A 170 -8.68 -6.12 18.99
C ASP A 170 -8.41 -6.61 17.56
N PHE A 171 -7.22 -7.17 17.35
CA PHE A 171 -6.79 -7.69 16.05
C PHE A 171 -7.76 -8.74 15.49
N ALA A 172 -8.24 -9.64 16.35
CA ALA A 172 -9.14 -10.73 15.96
C ALA A 172 -10.51 -10.21 15.55
N ASP A 173 -11.04 -9.21 16.27
CA ASP A 173 -12.32 -8.59 15.97
C ASP A 173 -12.26 -7.85 14.63
N TYR A 174 -11.22 -7.02 14.44
CA TYR A 174 -10.99 -6.32 13.17
C TYR A 174 -10.89 -7.31 11.99
N LEU A 175 -10.13 -8.39 12.16
CA LEU A 175 -9.98 -9.43 11.13
C LEU A 175 -11.32 -10.09 10.83
N SER A 176 -12.11 -10.43 11.85
CA SER A 176 -13.41 -11.09 11.65
C SER A 176 -14.39 -10.22 10.84
N TRP A 177 -14.38 -8.90 11.08
CA TRP A 177 -15.25 -7.96 10.38
C TRP A 177 -14.75 -7.66 8.96
N SER A 178 -13.43 -7.62 8.77
CA SER A 178 -12.81 -7.19 7.51
C SER A 178 -12.57 -8.35 6.54
N LEU A 179 -12.50 -9.60 7.02
CA LEU A 179 -12.21 -10.77 6.19
C LEU A 179 -13.26 -10.97 5.09
N LEU A 180 -14.56 -10.96 5.43
CA LEU A 180 -15.61 -11.22 4.46
C LEU A 180 -15.71 -10.09 3.39
N PRO A 181 -15.73 -8.79 3.75
CA PRO A 181 -15.70 -7.71 2.77
C PRO A 181 -14.47 -7.74 1.85
N THR A 182 -13.30 -8.06 2.39
CA THR A 182 -12.06 -8.09 1.59
C THR A 182 -12.02 -9.28 0.64
N LEU A 183 -12.51 -10.46 1.04
CA LEU A 183 -12.67 -11.61 0.14
C LEU A 183 -13.63 -11.32 -1.02
N ILE A 184 -14.80 -10.73 -0.72
CA ILE A 184 -15.78 -10.33 -1.74
C ILE A 184 -15.17 -9.28 -2.68
N SER A 185 -14.46 -8.30 -2.13
CA SER A 185 -13.80 -7.26 -2.92
C SER A 185 -12.70 -7.82 -3.82
N LEU A 186 -11.91 -8.78 -3.33
CA LEU A 186 -10.85 -9.43 -4.10
C LEU A 186 -11.44 -10.24 -5.27
N ALA A 187 -12.51 -11.00 -5.00
CA ALA A 187 -13.22 -11.74 -6.04
C ALA A 187 -13.84 -10.78 -7.07
N GLY A 188 -14.49 -9.71 -6.62
CA GLY A 188 -15.05 -8.67 -7.49
C GLY A 188 -14.00 -7.98 -8.34
N ALA A 189 -12.85 -7.63 -7.77
CA ALA A 189 -11.72 -7.03 -8.49
C ALA A 189 -11.18 -7.98 -9.57
N TRP A 190 -11.05 -9.26 -9.25
CA TRP A 190 -10.63 -10.27 -10.22
C TRP A 190 -11.63 -10.38 -11.37
N VAL A 191 -12.93 -10.48 -11.08
CA VAL A 191 -13.99 -10.52 -12.10
C VAL A 191 -13.97 -9.27 -12.99
N ILE A 192 -13.84 -8.08 -12.41
CA ILE A 192 -13.79 -6.82 -13.16
C ILE A 192 -12.59 -6.82 -14.12
N LEU A 193 -11.40 -7.25 -13.67
CA LEU A 193 -10.22 -7.33 -14.53
C LEU A 193 -10.38 -8.38 -15.64
N GLN A 194 -10.99 -9.53 -15.33
CA GLN A 194 -11.30 -10.56 -16.32
C GLN A 194 -12.23 -10.02 -17.42
N LEU A 195 -13.28 -9.27 -17.04
CA LEU A 195 -14.22 -8.69 -18.00
C LEU A 195 -13.56 -7.60 -18.85
N LEU A 196 -12.79 -6.70 -18.21
CA LEU A 196 -12.14 -5.58 -18.88
C LEU A 196 -11.02 -6.03 -19.83
N TYR A 197 -10.25 -7.05 -19.44
CA TYR A 197 -9.12 -7.58 -20.20
C TYR A 197 -9.38 -8.95 -20.83
N ARG A 198 -10.65 -9.30 -21.09
CA ARG A 198 -11.05 -10.60 -21.67
C ARG A 198 -10.29 -11.02 -22.93
N ARG A 199 -9.88 -10.05 -23.76
CA ARG A 199 -9.12 -10.29 -25.00
C ARG A 199 -7.65 -10.62 -24.76
N VAL A 200 -7.10 -10.21 -23.61
CA VAL A 200 -5.70 -10.38 -23.23
C VAL A 200 -5.53 -11.55 -22.27
N LEU A 201 -6.49 -11.75 -21.35
CA LEU A 201 -6.44 -12.77 -20.30
C LEU A 201 -7.09 -14.10 -20.67
N GLY A 202 -7.64 -14.18 -21.89
CA GLY A 202 -8.57 -15.20 -22.37
C GLY A 202 -8.43 -16.58 -21.73
N ASP A 203 -9.37 -16.85 -20.82
CA ASP A 203 -9.94 -18.16 -20.47
C ASP A 203 -11.22 -17.84 -19.67
N LEU A 204 -12.32 -17.57 -20.38
CA LEU A 204 -13.69 -17.67 -19.87
C LEU A 204 -14.40 -18.69 -20.77
N PRO A 205 -15.11 -19.69 -20.21
CA PRO A 205 -15.99 -20.55 -21.00
C PRO A 205 -17.09 -19.74 -21.70
#